data_AF-G8E4X9-F1
#
_entry.id   AF-G8E4X9-F1
#
_cell.length_a   1.000
_cell.length_b   1.000
_cell.length_c   1.000
_cell.angle_alpha   90.00
_cell.angle_beta   90.00
_cell.angle_gamma   90.00
#
_symmetry.space_group_name_H-M   'P 1'
#
loop_
_entity.id
_entity.type
_entity.pdbx_description
1 polymer ?
#
loop_
_entity_poly.entity_id
_entity_poly.type
_entity_poly.pdbx_seq_one_letter_code
_entity_poly.pdbx_strand_id
1 'polypeptide(L)'
;LTYYTPEYETKDTDILAAFRVTPQPGVPPEEAGAAVAAESSTGTWTTVWTDGLTSLDRYKGRCYHIEPVPGEKDQYICYVAYPLDLFEEGSVTNMFTSIVGNVFGFKALRALRLEDLRIPPAYIKTFQGPPHG
;
A
#
# COMPACT_ATOMS: atom_id res chain seq x y z
N LEU A 1 7.13 -10.72 -9.12
CA LEU A 1 5.99 -10.51 -8.21
C LEU A 1 5.13 -9.40 -8.78
N THR A 2 3.83 -9.61 -9.01
CA THR A 2 2.97 -8.64 -9.75
C THR A 2 2.84 -7.27 -9.07
N TYR A 3 2.86 -7.25 -7.74
CA TYR A 3 2.65 -6.06 -6.90
C TYR A 3 3.97 -5.47 -6.36
N TYR A 4 5.13 -6.05 -6.69
CA TYR A 4 6.44 -5.47 -6.41
C TYR A 4 7.04 -4.97 -7.73
N THR A 5 7.15 -3.66 -7.85
CA THR A 5 7.56 -2.95 -9.07
C THR A 5 8.60 -1.90 -8.69
N PRO A 6 9.86 -2.30 -8.41
CA PRO A 6 10.92 -1.40 -7.96
C PRO A 6 11.29 -0.29 -8.97
N GLU A 7 10.93 -0.48 -10.22
CA GLU A 7 11.10 0.47 -11.33
C GLU A 7 9.94 1.49 -11.45
N TYR A 8 8.90 1.39 -10.62
CA TYR A 8 7.75 2.28 -10.70
C TYR A 8 8.11 3.70 -10.28
N GLU A 9 7.94 4.65 -11.19
CA GLU A 9 7.98 6.07 -10.90
C GLU A 9 6.63 6.51 -10.32
N THR A 10 6.65 6.94 -9.05
CA THR A 10 5.46 7.44 -8.36
C THR A 10 4.89 8.67 -9.06
N LYS A 11 3.56 8.77 -9.10
CA LYS A 11 2.87 9.94 -9.66
C LYS A 11 2.58 10.97 -8.58
N ASP A 12 2.46 12.23 -8.97
CA ASP A 12 2.05 13.31 -8.07
C ASP A 12 0.65 13.10 -7.47
N THR A 13 -0.19 12.32 -8.15
CA THR A 13 -1.54 11.97 -7.71
C THR A 13 -1.60 10.72 -6.85
N ASP A 14 -0.51 9.96 -6.69
CA ASP A 14 -0.56 8.74 -5.89
C ASP A 14 -0.62 9.07 -4.40
N ILE A 15 -1.39 8.26 -3.66
CA ILE A 15 -1.25 8.16 -2.21
C ILE A 15 -0.06 7.23 -1.95
N LEU A 16 0.90 7.68 -1.14
CA LEU A 16 2.07 6.85 -0.80
C LEU A 16 2.00 6.47 0.68
N ALA A 17 2.28 5.21 0.99
CA ALA A 17 2.35 4.72 2.36
C ALA A 17 3.73 4.14 2.66
N ALA A 18 4.26 4.48 3.83
CA ALA A 18 5.45 3.85 4.39
C ALA A 18 5.03 2.84 5.45
N PHE A 19 5.25 1.56 5.19
CA PHE A 19 4.98 0.49 6.15
C PHE A 19 6.27 -0.02 6.76
N ARG A 20 6.38 -0.02 8.08
CA ARG A 20 7.37 -0.82 8.78
C ARG A 20 6.88 -2.27 8.84
N VAL A 21 7.56 -3.15 8.12
CA VAL A 21 7.22 -4.55 7.92
C VAL A 21 8.22 -5.43 8.65
N THR A 22 7.72 -6.38 9.44
CA THR A 22 8.51 -7.46 10.03
C THR A 22 8.00 -8.80 9.48
N PRO A 23 8.62 -9.36 8.42
CA PRO A 23 8.20 -10.63 7.83
C PRO A 23 8.38 -11.81 8.81
N GLN A 24 7.66 -12.90 8.56
CA GLN A 24 7.96 -14.19 9.19
C GLN A 24 9.32 -14.74 8.70
N PRO A 25 10.02 -15.54 9.51
CA PRO A 25 11.24 -16.22 9.05
C PRO A 25 11.01 -17.00 7.76
N GLY A 26 11.88 -16.79 6.77
CA GLY A 26 11.78 -17.42 5.44
C GLY A 26 10.88 -16.70 4.44
N VAL A 27 10.15 -15.64 4.83
CA VAL A 27 9.41 -14.78 3.90
C VAL A 27 10.32 -13.65 3.41
N PRO A 28 10.59 -13.55 2.09
CA PRO A 28 11.37 -12.45 1.54
C PRO A 28 10.69 -11.08 1.77
N PRO A 29 11.45 -10.00 2.01
CA PRO A 29 10.87 -8.67 2.19
C PRO A 29 10.11 -8.19 0.95
N GLU A 30 10.53 -8.56 -0.26
CA GLU A 30 9.84 -8.26 -1.51
C GLU A 30 8.46 -8.92 -1.57
N GLU A 31 8.36 -10.17 -1.12
CA GLU A 31 7.08 -10.90 -1.02
C GLU A 31 6.17 -10.25 0.02
N ALA A 32 6.72 -9.89 1.18
CA ALA A 32 5.97 -9.23 2.25
C ALA A 32 5.44 -7.87 1.79
N GLY A 33 6.26 -7.05 1.12
CA GLY A 33 5.84 -5.77 0.55
C GLY A 33 4.81 -5.93 -0.57
N ALA A 34 4.99 -6.91 -1.46
CA ALA A 34 4.03 -7.22 -2.51
C ALA A 34 2.68 -7.67 -1.94
N ALA A 35 2.67 -8.50 -0.88
CA ALA A 35 1.46 -8.96 -0.23
C ALA A 35 0.68 -7.81 0.44
N VAL A 36 1.39 -6.91 1.13
CA VAL A 36 0.77 -5.69 1.67
C VAL A 36 0.16 -4.86 0.54
N ALA A 37 0.90 -4.60 -0.54
CA ALA A 37 0.39 -3.82 -1.67
C ALA A 37 -0.82 -4.48 -2.36
N ALA A 38 -0.81 -5.80 -2.51
CA ALA A 38 -1.89 -6.56 -3.14
C ALA A 38 -3.19 -6.46 -2.35
N GLU A 39 -3.14 -6.83 -1.07
CA GLU A 39 -4.33 -7.02 -0.21
C GLU A 39 -4.85 -5.70 0.39
N SER A 40 -4.15 -4.59 0.15
CA SER A 40 -4.63 -3.22 0.38
C SER A 40 -5.07 -2.49 -0.90
N SER A 41 -5.10 -3.18 -2.06
CA SER A 41 -5.61 -2.62 -3.31
C SER A 41 -6.63 -3.54 -4.00
N THR A 42 -6.17 -4.63 -4.62
CA THR A 42 -6.92 -5.37 -5.65
C THR A 42 -6.62 -6.87 -5.68
N GLY A 43 -5.59 -7.31 -4.96
CA GLY A 43 -5.13 -8.69 -4.99
C GLY A 43 -5.82 -9.56 -3.94
N THR A 44 -5.73 -10.87 -4.15
CA THR A 44 -6.10 -11.91 -3.19
C THR A 44 -5.11 -13.07 -3.28
N TRP A 45 -5.29 -14.11 -2.46
CA TRP A 45 -4.38 -15.24 -2.31
C TRP A 45 -4.22 -16.15 -3.55
N THR A 46 -5.05 -15.99 -4.58
CA THR A 46 -4.97 -16.75 -5.84
C THR A 46 -5.36 -15.87 -7.02
N THR A 47 -4.86 -16.21 -8.22
CA THR A 47 -5.21 -15.51 -9.45
C THR A 47 -6.70 -15.65 -9.75
N VAL A 48 -7.33 -14.54 -10.13
CA VAL A 48 -8.74 -14.49 -10.51
C VAL A 48 -8.87 -14.03 -11.96
N TRP A 49 -9.67 -14.74 -12.76
CA TRP A 49 -9.83 -14.41 -14.18
C TRP A 49 -10.49 -13.04 -14.40
N THR A 50 -11.22 -12.55 -13.40
CA THR A 50 -11.91 -11.25 -13.40
C THR A 50 -10.94 -10.08 -13.47
N ASP A 51 -9.65 -10.27 -13.16
CA ASP A 51 -8.61 -9.25 -13.40
C ASP A 51 -8.57 -8.82 -14.87
N GLY A 52 -8.91 -9.73 -15.79
CA GLY A 52 -9.00 -9.44 -17.24
C GLY A 52 -10.21 -8.59 -17.65
N LEU A 53 -11.15 -8.31 -16.74
CA LEU A 53 -12.29 -7.42 -16.98
C LEU A 53 -11.98 -5.95 -16.67
N THR A 54 -10.82 -5.67 -16.06
CA THR A 54 -10.37 -4.34 -15.67
C THR A 54 -8.91 -4.13 -16.06
N SER A 55 -8.39 -2.92 -15.85
CA SER A 55 -6.98 -2.63 -16.04
C SER A 55 -6.24 -2.76 -14.71
N LEU A 56 -5.69 -3.95 -14.44
CA LEU A 56 -4.89 -4.18 -13.23
C LEU A 56 -3.72 -3.19 -13.16
N ASP A 57 -3.08 -2.87 -14.29
CA ASP A 57 -2.01 -1.88 -14.33
C ASP A 57 -2.45 -0.45 -14.01
N ARG A 58 -3.74 -0.13 -14.08
CA ARG A 58 -4.28 1.13 -13.57
C ARG A 58 -4.50 1.07 -12.07
N TYR A 59 -5.13 0.00 -11.57
CA TYR A 59 -5.68 -0.05 -10.21
C TYR A 59 -4.80 -0.72 -9.16
N LYS A 60 -3.79 -1.51 -9.54
CA LYS A 60 -2.94 -2.19 -8.56
C LYS A 60 -2.18 -1.19 -7.69
N GLY A 61 -2.11 -1.47 -6.39
CA GLY A 61 -1.09 -0.93 -5.50
C GLY A 61 0.27 -1.46 -5.90
N ARG A 62 1.34 -0.71 -5.60
CA ARG A 62 2.70 -1.06 -6.03
C ARG A 62 3.67 -0.85 -4.89
N CYS A 63 4.27 -1.94 -4.39
CA CYS A 63 5.46 -1.85 -3.57
C CYS A 63 6.63 -1.46 -4.49
N TYR A 64 7.06 -0.20 -4.43
CA TYR A 64 8.03 0.35 -5.37
C TYR A 64 9.41 0.57 -4.75
N HIS A 65 9.51 0.54 -3.42
CA HIS A 65 10.80 0.65 -2.75
C HIS A 65 10.78 -0.10 -1.43
N ILE A 66 11.91 -0.72 -1.09
CA ILE A 66 12.12 -1.43 0.16
C ILE A 66 13.51 -1.09 0.67
N GLU A 67 13.60 -0.67 1.93
CA GLU A 67 14.87 -0.43 2.59
C GLU A 67 14.92 -1.09 3.98
N PRO A 68 16.08 -1.60 4.41
CA PRO A 68 16.23 -2.16 5.75
C PRO A 68 16.17 -1.04 6.79
N VAL A 69 15.55 -1.33 7.94
CA VAL A 69 15.55 -0.41 9.08
C VAL A 69 16.93 -0.46 9.77
N PRO A 70 17.63 0.68 9.93
CA PRO A 70 18.90 0.72 10.64
C PRO A 70 18.78 0.21 12.09
N GLY A 71 19.67 -0.70 12.48
CA GLY A 71 19.72 -1.27 13.84
C GLY A 71 18.76 -2.43 14.10
N GLU A 72 17.89 -2.77 13.15
CA GLU A 72 16.96 -3.90 13.24
C GLU A 72 17.35 -4.98 12.23
N LYS A 73 17.31 -6.26 12.64
CA LYS A 73 17.80 -7.37 11.80
C LYS A 73 16.83 -7.80 10.71
N ASP A 74 15.54 -7.79 11.01
CA ASP A 74 14.48 -8.35 10.13
C ASP A 74 13.32 -7.34 9.92
N GLN A 75 13.61 -6.04 9.99
CA GLN A 75 12.62 -4.99 9.73
C GLN A 75 12.96 -4.19 8.49
N TYR A 76 11.93 -3.83 7.75
CA TYR A 76 12.04 -3.11 6.49
C TYR A 76 11.01 -1.99 6.46
N ILE A 77 11.32 -0.90 5.76
CA ILE A 77 10.31 0.05 5.31
C ILE A 77 9.93 -0.32 3.88
N CYS A 78 8.69 -0.74 3.69
CA CYS A 78 8.10 -1.01 2.38
C CYS A 78 7.26 0.19 1.97
N TYR A 79 7.62 0.83 0.86
CA TYR A 79 6.90 1.95 0.30
C TYR A 79 5.90 1.48 -0.75
N VAL A 80 4.63 1.80 -0.53
CA VAL A 80 3.52 1.40 -1.40
C VAL A 80 2.88 2.62 -2.03
N ALA A 81 2.70 2.61 -3.35
CA ALA A 81 1.98 3.63 -4.10
C ALA A 81 0.58 3.12 -4.49
N TYR A 82 -0.43 3.93 -4.20
CA TYR A 82 -1.83 3.66 -4.50
C TYR A 82 -2.37 4.69 -5.51
N PRO A 83 -2.93 4.25 -6.65
CA PRO A 83 -3.62 5.12 -7.59
C PRO A 83 -4.76 5.89 -6.92
N LEU A 84 -4.92 7.18 -7.26
CA LEU A 84 -5.96 8.06 -6.71
C LEU A 84 -7.38 7.49 -6.86
N ASP A 85 -7.66 6.89 -8.01
CA ASP A 85 -8.98 6.36 -8.38
C ASP A 85 -9.45 5.19 -7.50
N LEU A 86 -8.61 4.67 -6.60
CA LEU A 86 -9.02 3.67 -5.61
C LEU A 86 -9.84 4.27 -4.45
N PHE A 87 -9.77 5.60 -4.27
CA PHE A 87 -10.26 6.26 -3.07
C PHE A 87 -11.48 7.12 -3.35
N GLU A 88 -12.49 6.94 -2.52
CA GLU A 88 -13.69 7.79 -2.51
C GLU A 88 -13.34 9.21 -2.04
N GLU A 89 -13.82 10.21 -2.77
CA GLU A 89 -13.61 11.63 -2.44
C GLU A 89 -14.19 11.98 -1.06
N GLY A 90 -13.43 12.72 -0.24
CA GLY A 90 -13.89 13.20 1.06
C GLY A 90 -14.04 12.11 2.14
N SER A 91 -13.59 10.88 1.90
CA SER A 91 -13.84 9.72 2.77
C SER A 91 -12.57 9.16 3.42
N VAL A 92 -12.23 9.65 4.62
CA VAL A 92 -11.14 9.07 5.44
C VAL A 92 -11.42 7.59 5.75
N THR A 93 -12.70 7.24 5.95
CA THR A 93 -13.16 5.88 6.20
C THR A 93 -12.78 4.95 5.05
N ASN A 94 -13.06 5.34 3.80
CA ASN A 94 -12.71 4.54 2.64
C ASN A 94 -11.18 4.39 2.52
N MET A 95 -10.42 5.48 2.68
CA MET A 95 -8.95 5.44 2.64
C MET A 95 -8.35 4.44 3.63
N PHE A 96 -8.79 4.46 4.89
CA PHE A 96 -8.29 3.52 5.91
C PHE A 96 -8.83 2.10 5.74
N THR A 97 -10.03 1.93 5.20
CA THR A 97 -10.55 0.59 4.88
C THR A 97 -9.62 -0.12 3.88
N SER A 98 -9.11 0.59 2.88
CA SER A 98 -8.17 0.03 1.91
C SER A 98 -6.78 -0.17 2.52
N ILE A 99 -6.17 0.89 3.08
CA ILE A 99 -4.75 0.90 3.46
C ILE A 99 -4.46 0.03 4.69
N VAL A 100 -5.36 0.03 5.69
CA VAL A 100 -5.12 -0.65 6.98
C VAL A 100 -6.16 -1.72 7.31
N GLY A 101 -7.09 -2.03 6.41
CA GLY A 101 -8.22 -2.92 6.68
C GLY A 101 -7.82 -4.34 7.09
N ASN A 102 -7.13 -5.06 6.20
CA ASN A 102 -6.84 -6.49 6.39
C ASN A 102 -5.35 -6.80 6.62
N VAL A 103 -4.45 -5.97 6.07
CA VAL A 103 -3.02 -6.29 5.94
C VAL A 103 -2.28 -6.47 7.27
N PHE A 104 -2.79 -5.91 8.37
CA PHE A 104 -2.19 -6.07 9.70
C PHE A 104 -2.40 -7.47 10.31
N GLY A 105 -3.38 -8.23 9.81
CA GLY A 105 -3.68 -9.60 10.26
C GLY A 105 -2.98 -10.70 9.45
N PHE A 106 -2.11 -10.34 8.50
CA PHE A 106 -1.49 -11.31 7.60
C PHE A 106 -0.56 -12.28 8.33
N LYS A 107 -0.83 -13.59 8.20
CA LYS A 107 -0.03 -14.65 8.85
C LYS A 107 1.44 -14.67 8.42
N ALA A 108 1.73 -14.20 7.21
CA ALA A 108 3.09 -14.08 6.66
C ALA A 108 3.91 -12.96 7.32
N LEU A 109 3.28 -12.10 8.13
CA LEU A 109 3.93 -11.00 8.85
C LEU A 109 3.90 -11.28 10.35
N ARG A 110 5.00 -10.95 11.04
CA ARG A 110 5.06 -10.94 12.51
C ARG A 110 4.51 -9.63 13.08
N ALA A 111 4.80 -8.53 12.40
CA ALA A 111 4.32 -7.20 12.75
C ALA A 111 4.23 -6.33 11.49
N LEU A 112 3.30 -5.38 11.53
CA LEU A 112 3.13 -4.34 10.52
C LEU A 112 2.78 -3.04 11.24
N ARG A 113 3.36 -1.93 10.80
CA ARG A 113 3.02 -0.58 11.26
C ARG A 113 2.96 0.36 10.06
N LEU A 114 1.90 1.14 9.96
CA LEU A 114 1.85 2.29 9.06
C LEU A 114 2.59 3.44 9.74
N GLU A 115 3.70 3.88 9.15
CA GLU A 115 4.54 4.96 9.70
C GLU A 115 4.10 6.33 9.19
N ASP A 116 3.81 6.45 7.89
CA ASP A 116 3.45 7.72 7.27
C ASP A 116 2.59 7.54 6.02
N LEU A 117 1.85 8.59 5.66
CA LEU A 117 1.06 8.71 4.45
C LEU A 117 1.34 10.05 3.76
N ARG A 118 1.78 9.99 2.50
CA ARG A 118 1.79 11.15 1.60
C ARG A 118 0.44 11.25 0.91
N ILE A 119 -0.35 12.25 1.29
CA ILE A 119 -1.66 12.53 0.69
C ILE A 119 -1.50 13.57 -0.42
N PRO A 120 -1.89 13.27 -1.67
CA PRO A 120 -1.71 14.18 -2.79
C PRO A 120 -2.72 15.35 -2.74
N PRO A 121 -2.36 16.56 -3.23
CA PRO A 121 -3.28 17.70 -3.24
C PRO A 121 -4.61 17.43 -3.97
N ALA A 122 -4.60 16.55 -4.98
CA ALA A 122 -5.79 16.13 -5.69
C ALA A 122 -6.83 15.45 -4.76
N TYR A 123 -6.37 14.66 -3.78
CA TYR A 123 -7.24 14.04 -2.80
C TYR A 123 -7.58 15.01 -1.67
N ILE A 124 -6.61 15.76 -1.14
CA ILE A 124 -6.82 16.74 -0.04
C ILE A 124 -7.95 17.73 -0.38
N LYS A 125 -8.00 18.22 -1.62
CA LYS A 125 -9.01 19.19 -2.06
C LYS A 125 -10.45 18.66 -2.06
N THR A 126 -10.64 17.36 -1.88
CA THR A 126 -11.97 16.75 -1.76
C THR A 126 -12.54 16.82 -0.33
N PHE A 127 -11.71 17.23 0.63
CA PHE A 127 -12.09 17.35 2.04
C PHE A 127 -12.34 18.81 2.43
N GLN A 128 -13.25 19.01 3.37
CA GLN A 128 -13.48 20.32 3.98
C GLN A 128 -12.27 20.79 4.80
N GLY A 129 -11.61 19.88 5.52
CA GLY A 129 -10.58 20.23 6.49
C GLY A 129 -11.13 20.89 7.77
N PRO A 130 -10.27 21.56 8.56
CA PRO A 130 -10.68 22.26 9.77
C PRO A 130 -11.67 23.39 9.46
N PRO A 131 -12.77 23.54 10.23
CA PRO A 131 -13.80 24.55 9.96
C PRO A 131 -13.32 26.00 10.12
N HIS A 132 -12.28 26.26 10.92
CA HIS A 132 -11.86 27.62 11.28
C HIS A 132 -10.35 27.88 11.17
N GLY A 133 -9.55 26.87 10.83
CA GLY A 133 -8.09 26.90 10.96
C GLY A 133 -7.60 26.10 12.14
#